data_AF-A0A812XVB0-F1
#
_entry.id   AF-A0A812XVB0-F1
#
_cell.length_a   1.000
_cell.length_b   1.000
_cell.length_c   1.000
_cell.angle_alpha   90.00
_cell.angle_beta   90.00
_cell.angle_gamma   90.00
#
_symmetry.space_group_name_H-M   'P 1'
#
loop_
_entity.id
_entity.type
_entity.pdbx_description
1 polymer ?
#
loop_
_entity_poly.entity_id
_entity_poly.type
_entity_poly.pdbx_seq_one_letter_code
_entity_poly.pdbx_strand_id
1 'polypeptide(L)'
;MLLKKLRCMFLAIAVVQVGVHFQRMDSSGDISNACELLAGEHRLEALRPECKAFLHKQIHRLDASQPGFKRWQQSVCVGSFVCNAFTSWRREEVLHWHRALGLSPAFDSTDWDVQPAEERDSSPSRPVASVPDNTSSSRCSAEPLGSEDPLARRCLGDAADAYDDLADVRVVAVVFTGRGSRMRALLPYLRRDLRAHQGILDRIIFALIRPDSLALTLVEQMQSLYAHIPSCIEIRDYTEASWSDFRQDSPANSHHRIPMLYKSLNETNTVYVKVDDDIVFLARHAIAELVREKLRRRCMFVSANVVNHAILSAVHQEDGAHRGFEPGHLDADTGKQSSSSAWIRVADVNMDASYVFERHPMGSCVFKRWDCAALVHESFLDRERDGTLCAFDFGWFDFHRAGFREHQYVHFSPWSGQTWHASGARWSINLFALEASDLLGVDWSRVHGPGDDEEEFGGNHAERTGGHACAVGRSLAVHFSYAPQQERLLSQTDLLHRYVELARTGSAAEFFLS
;
A
#
# COMPACT_ATOMS: atom_id res chain seq x y z
N MET A 1 13.88 32.53 -34.12
CA MET A 1 13.53 32.10 -32.76
C MET A 1 14.04 30.67 -32.44
N LEU A 2 13.95 29.73 -33.40
CA LEU A 2 14.46 28.36 -33.29
C LEU A 2 15.98 28.25 -33.00
N LEU A 3 16.80 29.09 -33.65
CA LEU A 3 18.25 29.14 -33.42
C LEU A 3 18.65 29.61 -32.00
N LYS A 4 17.79 30.38 -31.32
CA LYS A 4 18.01 30.82 -29.93
C LYS A 4 17.76 29.68 -28.94
N LYS A 5 16.78 28.82 -29.21
CA LYS A 5 16.49 27.64 -28.38
C LYS A 5 17.56 26.54 -28.54
N LEU A 6 18.07 26.33 -29.75
CA LEU A 6 19.16 25.36 -30.00
C LEU A 6 20.45 25.68 -29.22
N ARG A 7 20.83 26.96 -29.09
CA ARG A 7 22.09 27.34 -28.41
C ARG A 7 22.02 27.20 -26.89
N CYS A 8 20.85 27.38 -26.27
CA CYS A 8 20.66 27.08 -24.85
C CYS A 8 20.69 25.57 -24.57
N MET A 9 20.21 24.75 -25.51
CA MET A 9 20.25 23.28 -25.39
C MET A 9 21.69 22.74 -25.39
N PHE A 10 22.56 23.25 -26.26
CA PHE A 10 23.99 22.87 -26.27
C PHE A 10 24.74 23.29 -25.00
N LEU A 11 24.39 24.44 -24.42
CA LEU A 11 24.98 24.90 -23.16
C LEU A 11 24.56 24.01 -21.98
N ALA A 12 23.31 23.54 -21.95
CA ALA A 12 22.82 22.63 -20.92
C ALA A 12 23.46 21.23 -21.02
N ILE A 13 23.66 20.72 -22.24
CA ILE A 13 24.32 19.42 -22.47
C ILE A 13 25.81 19.48 -22.06
N ALA A 14 26.51 20.57 -22.36
CA ALA A 14 27.91 20.75 -21.96
C ALA A 14 28.09 20.82 -20.43
N VAL A 15 27.18 21.49 -19.72
CA VAL A 15 27.19 21.56 -18.24
C VAL A 15 26.93 20.19 -17.60
N VAL A 16 26.03 19.39 -18.18
CA VAL A 16 25.75 18.02 -17.70
C VAL A 16 26.93 17.08 -17.94
N GLN A 17 27.58 17.15 -19.11
CA GLN A 17 28.74 16.29 -19.41
C GLN A 17 29.95 16.59 -18.52
N VAL A 18 30.19 17.86 -18.17
CA VAL A 18 31.29 18.24 -17.26
C VAL A 18 31.00 17.81 -15.83
N GLY A 19 29.74 17.90 -15.38
CA GLY A 19 29.33 17.41 -14.05
C GLY A 19 29.46 15.88 -13.88
N VAL A 20 29.16 15.12 -14.92
CA VAL A 20 29.30 13.65 -14.92
C VAL A 20 30.77 13.20 -14.99
N HIS A 21 31.65 13.98 -15.62
CA HIS A 21 33.08 13.63 -15.69
C HIS A 21 33.82 13.85 -14.36
N PHE A 22 33.39 14.83 -13.55
CA PHE A 22 34.00 15.14 -12.25
C PHE A 22 33.65 14.16 -11.12
N GLN A 23 32.54 13.44 -11.22
CA GLN A 23 32.19 12.40 -10.24
C GLN A 23 33.14 11.19 -10.24
N ARG A 24 34.03 11.09 -11.24
CA ARG A 24 34.99 10.00 -11.37
C ARG A 24 36.41 10.33 -10.89
N MET A 25 36.73 11.58 -10.53
CA MET A 25 38.08 11.92 -10.08
C MET A 25 38.10 12.85 -8.86
N ASP A 26 38.69 12.31 -7.79
CA ASP A 26 39.30 12.95 -6.62
C ASP A 26 38.40 13.33 -5.42
N SER A 27 38.89 12.94 -4.24
CA SER A 27 38.26 13.01 -2.91
C SER A 27 38.78 14.17 -2.05
N SER A 28 39.41 15.18 -2.64
CA SER A 28 40.16 16.21 -1.91
C SER A 28 39.37 17.48 -1.54
N GLY A 29 38.14 17.66 -2.06
CA GLY A 29 37.19 18.63 -1.50
C GLY A 29 37.55 20.11 -1.55
N ASP A 30 38.49 20.54 -2.40
CA ASP A 30 38.84 21.96 -2.55
C ASP A 30 38.33 22.55 -3.89
N ILE A 31 37.23 23.31 -3.81
CA ILE A 31 36.52 23.91 -4.95
C ILE A 31 37.12 25.27 -5.36
N SER A 32 38.00 25.87 -4.55
CA SER A 32 38.54 27.21 -4.82
C SER A 32 39.39 27.25 -6.09
N ASN A 33 40.19 26.20 -6.35
CA ASN A 33 40.99 26.08 -7.57
C ASN A 33 40.14 25.86 -8.84
N ALA A 34 38.95 25.26 -8.73
CA ALA A 34 38.09 24.99 -9.89
C ALA A 34 37.46 26.27 -10.46
N CYS A 35 37.16 27.25 -9.59
CA CYS A 35 36.63 28.54 -10.00
C CYS A 35 37.69 29.44 -10.65
N GLU A 36 38.95 29.36 -10.22
CA GLU A 36 40.07 30.08 -10.87
C GLU A 36 40.45 29.47 -12.23
N LEU A 37 40.36 28.14 -12.39
CA LEU A 37 40.51 27.47 -13.69
C LEU A 37 39.39 27.86 -14.69
N LEU A 38 38.16 28.07 -14.21
CA LEU A 38 37.04 28.56 -15.03
C LEU A 38 37.17 30.05 -15.39
N ALA A 39 37.91 30.84 -14.62
CA ALA A 39 38.16 32.26 -14.89
C ALA A 39 39.41 32.48 -15.78
N GLY A 40 40.36 31.55 -15.77
CA GLY A 40 41.67 31.67 -16.42
C GLY A 40 41.75 31.28 -17.90
N GLU A 41 40.76 30.60 -18.48
CA GLU A 41 40.80 30.23 -19.90
C GLU A 41 39.65 30.86 -20.70
N HIS A 42 40.04 31.78 -21.58
CA HIS A 42 39.31 32.37 -22.70
C HIS A 42 37.91 31.80 -23.00
N ARG A 43 36.85 32.55 -22.65
CA ARG A 43 35.64 32.75 -23.50
C ARG A 43 34.51 33.62 -22.91
N LEU A 44 34.73 34.36 -21.83
CA LEU A 44 33.70 35.31 -21.36
C LEU A 44 33.50 36.48 -22.33
N GLU A 45 34.51 36.90 -23.10
CA GLU A 45 34.39 38.04 -24.01
C GLU A 45 33.36 37.86 -25.12
N ALA A 46 33.11 36.62 -25.57
CA ALA A 46 32.16 36.29 -26.64
C ALA A 46 30.67 36.36 -26.23
N LEU A 47 30.38 36.57 -24.95
CA LEU A 47 29.00 36.71 -24.47
C LEU A 47 28.46 38.10 -24.77
N ARG A 48 27.20 38.16 -25.20
CA ARG A 48 26.47 39.44 -25.35
C ARG A 48 26.40 40.14 -23.98
N PRO A 49 26.42 41.49 -23.94
CA PRO A 49 26.41 42.28 -22.71
C PRO A 49 25.28 41.89 -21.74
N GLU A 50 24.12 41.51 -22.25
CA GLU A 50 22.95 41.09 -21.46
C GLU A 50 23.22 39.80 -20.65
N CYS A 51 23.91 38.82 -21.25
CA CYS A 51 24.27 37.58 -20.57
C CYS A 51 25.37 37.81 -19.53
N LYS A 52 26.34 38.70 -19.83
CA LYS A 52 27.38 39.12 -18.87
C LYS A 52 26.76 39.83 -17.67
N ALA A 53 25.83 40.76 -17.91
CA ALA A 53 25.12 41.49 -16.85
C ALA A 53 24.25 40.56 -15.98
N PHE A 54 23.59 39.57 -16.59
CA PHE A 54 22.83 38.56 -15.85
C PHE A 54 23.74 37.67 -15.00
N LEU A 55 24.86 37.18 -15.55
CA LEU A 55 25.84 36.37 -14.82
C LEU A 55 26.48 37.15 -13.67
N HIS A 56 26.93 38.38 -13.90
CA HIS A 56 27.46 39.25 -12.83
C HIS A 56 26.44 39.51 -11.72
N LYS A 57 25.15 39.66 -12.06
CA LYS A 57 24.07 39.86 -11.09
C LYS A 57 23.76 38.60 -10.27
N GLN A 58 23.99 37.41 -10.81
CA GLN A 58 23.86 36.15 -10.05
C GLN A 58 25.09 35.87 -9.20
N ILE A 59 26.30 36.18 -9.70
CA ILE A 59 27.55 36.00 -8.96
C ILE A 59 27.60 36.94 -7.74
N HIS A 60 27.16 38.20 -7.88
CA HIS A 60 27.08 39.12 -6.74
C HIS A 60 26.00 38.77 -5.69
N ARG A 61 25.09 37.84 -5.99
CA ARG A 61 24.09 37.34 -5.02
C ARG A 61 24.59 36.17 -4.19
N LEU A 62 25.76 35.62 -4.52
CA LEU A 62 26.40 34.53 -3.79
C LEU A 62 27.39 35.13 -2.79
N ASP A 63 26.84 35.68 -1.70
CA ASP A 63 27.64 35.98 -0.51
C ASP A 63 27.78 34.70 0.33
N ALA A 64 28.99 34.17 0.39
CA ALA A 64 29.33 32.93 1.09
C ALA A 64 29.15 33.04 2.62
N SER A 65 28.88 34.23 3.16
CA SER A 65 28.67 34.44 4.60
C SER A 65 27.23 34.20 5.08
N GLN A 66 26.28 33.91 4.20
CA GLN A 66 24.88 33.69 4.60
C GLN A 66 24.57 32.24 5.04
N PRO A 67 23.88 32.02 6.17
CA PRO A 67 23.59 30.69 6.73
C PRO A 67 22.77 29.75 5.81
N GLY A 68 22.15 30.28 4.76
CA GLY A 68 21.36 29.51 3.79
C GLY A 68 22.16 28.84 2.66
N PHE A 69 23.45 29.16 2.52
CA PHE A 69 24.26 28.73 1.37
C PHE A 69 24.42 27.19 1.28
N LYS A 70 24.59 26.51 2.42
CA LYS A 70 24.64 25.03 2.48
C LYS A 70 23.31 24.35 2.13
N ARG A 71 22.17 25.02 2.37
CA ARG A 71 20.82 24.50 2.06
C ARG A 71 20.49 24.65 0.58
N TRP A 72 21.00 25.72 -0.05
CA TRP A 72 20.90 25.94 -1.49
C TRP A 72 21.76 24.96 -2.29
N GLN A 73 22.97 24.64 -1.80
CA GLN A 73 23.87 23.66 -2.42
C GLN A 73 23.26 22.26 -2.57
N GLN A 74 22.38 21.84 -1.65
CA GLN A 74 21.69 20.55 -1.72
C GLN A 74 20.51 20.53 -2.71
N SER A 75 20.00 21.69 -3.12
CA SER A 75 18.80 21.77 -3.96
C SER A 75 19.09 21.93 -5.46
N VAL A 76 20.35 22.18 -5.86
CA VAL A 76 20.72 22.43 -7.27
C VAL A 76 21.54 21.28 -7.89
N CYS A 77 21.70 20.15 -7.19
CA CYS A 77 22.12 18.91 -7.85
C CYS A 77 20.93 18.25 -8.55
N VAL A 78 20.73 18.66 -9.81
CA VAL A 78 20.06 17.96 -10.92
C VAL A 78 18.59 17.59 -10.70
N GLY A 79 17.66 18.36 -11.30
CA GLY A 79 16.30 17.83 -11.52
C GLY A 79 15.29 18.75 -12.20
N SER A 80 15.23 20.03 -11.86
CA SER A 80 13.99 20.78 -12.14
C SER A 80 13.92 21.58 -13.44
N PHE A 81 14.94 21.57 -14.30
CA PHE A 81 14.90 22.36 -15.54
C PHE A 81 14.52 21.54 -16.80
N VAL A 82 14.58 20.21 -16.76
CA VAL A 82 14.39 19.37 -17.95
C VAL A 82 12.95 18.86 -18.10
N CYS A 83 12.21 18.64 -17.00
CA CYS A 83 10.86 18.04 -17.08
C CYS A 83 9.79 18.96 -17.68
N ASN A 84 9.90 20.29 -17.54
CA ASN A 84 8.87 21.20 -18.04
C ASN A 84 8.90 21.47 -19.55
N ALA A 85 9.91 20.97 -20.27
CA ALA A 85 10.01 21.15 -21.73
C ALA A 85 9.36 20.00 -22.52
N PHE A 86 9.20 18.81 -21.94
CA PHE A 86 8.77 17.60 -22.65
C PHE A 86 7.28 17.24 -22.48
N THR A 87 6.58 17.84 -21.51
CA THR A 87 5.17 17.51 -21.20
C THR A 87 4.14 18.09 -22.18
N SER A 88 4.56 18.75 -23.28
CA SER A 88 3.65 19.38 -24.24
C SER A 88 3.64 18.76 -25.64
N TRP A 89 4.35 17.66 -25.87
CA TRP A 89 4.51 17.06 -27.20
C TRP A 89 3.59 15.86 -27.39
N ARG A 90 2.98 15.75 -28.57
CA ARG A 90 2.16 14.59 -28.92
C ARG A 90 3.07 13.39 -29.18
N ARG A 91 2.62 12.18 -28.82
CA ARG A 91 3.34 10.90 -29.04
C ARG A 91 3.88 10.76 -30.47
N GLU A 92 3.15 11.26 -31.45
CA GLU A 92 3.53 11.22 -32.87
C GLU A 92 4.74 12.12 -33.21
N GLU A 93 4.91 13.25 -32.52
CA GLU A 93 6.05 14.14 -32.71
C GLU A 93 7.33 13.50 -32.15
N VAL A 94 7.23 12.83 -31.01
CA VAL A 94 8.34 12.07 -30.41
C VAL A 94 8.79 10.92 -31.31
N LEU A 95 7.83 10.18 -31.90
CA LEU A 95 8.11 9.09 -32.85
C LEU A 95 8.63 9.57 -34.21
N HIS A 96 8.28 10.78 -34.64
CA HIS A 96 8.86 11.41 -35.83
C HIS A 96 10.34 11.73 -35.63
N TRP A 97 10.71 12.28 -34.46
CA TRP A 97 12.10 12.63 -34.16
C TRP A 97 13.00 11.42 -33.89
N HIS A 98 12.49 10.35 -33.27
CA HIS A 98 13.22 9.09 -33.13
C HIS A 98 13.65 8.50 -34.48
N ARG A 99 12.74 8.56 -35.48
CA ARG A 99 13.04 8.13 -36.86
C ARG A 99 14.02 9.06 -37.57
N ALA A 100 13.88 10.38 -37.40
CA ALA A 100 14.79 11.36 -38.01
C ALA A 100 16.23 11.30 -37.47
N LEU A 101 16.41 10.80 -36.25
CA LEU A 101 17.71 10.68 -35.57
C LEU A 101 18.34 9.28 -35.68
N GLY A 102 17.72 8.34 -36.40
CA GLY A 102 18.24 6.99 -36.59
C GLY A 102 18.31 6.15 -35.29
N LEU A 103 17.50 6.49 -34.29
CA LEU A 103 17.47 5.79 -33.01
C LEU A 103 16.46 4.63 -33.09
N SER A 104 16.95 3.39 -33.03
CA SER A 104 16.11 2.18 -33.07
C SER A 104 15.27 2.06 -31.78
N PRO A 105 13.95 1.84 -31.85
CA PRO A 105 13.15 1.53 -30.68
C PRO A 105 13.31 0.05 -30.31
N ALA A 106 13.89 -0.25 -29.15
CA ALA A 106 13.90 -1.59 -28.55
C ALA A 106 12.57 -1.90 -27.83
N PHE A 107 11.44 -1.67 -28.52
CA PHE A 107 10.10 -2.03 -28.07
C PHE A 107 9.31 -2.50 -29.29
N ASP A 108 9.59 -3.73 -29.72
CA ASP A 108 8.71 -4.50 -30.58
C ASP A 108 8.90 -5.98 -30.25
N SER A 109 8.05 -6.51 -29.37
CA SER A 109 7.78 -7.95 -29.27
C SER A 109 6.28 -8.14 -29.15
N THR A 110 5.58 -8.00 -30.27
CA THR A 110 4.24 -8.55 -30.48
C THR A 110 4.37 -9.77 -31.38
N ASP A 111 4.60 -10.94 -30.78
CA ASP A 111 4.32 -12.23 -31.40
C ASP A 111 3.04 -12.78 -30.75
N TRP A 112 1.91 -12.48 -31.37
CA TRP A 112 0.64 -13.16 -31.17
C TRP A 112 -0.02 -13.32 -32.54
N ASP A 113 0.53 -14.23 -33.35
CA ASP A 113 -0.17 -14.78 -34.50
C ASP A 113 -1.23 -15.78 -34.01
N VAL A 114 -2.46 -15.30 -33.86
CA VAL A 114 -3.65 -16.15 -33.82
C VAL A 114 -4.28 -16.10 -35.21
N GLN A 115 -4.25 -17.24 -35.90
CA GLN A 115 -4.89 -17.41 -37.20
C GLN A 115 -6.40 -17.19 -37.12
N PRO A 116 -7.04 -16.52 -38.10
CA PRO A 116 -8.48 -16.44 -38.17
C PRO A 116 -9.05 -17.77 -38.67
N ALA A 117 -9.97 -18.33 -37.87
CA ALA A 117 -10.79 -19.46 -38.24
C ALA A 117 -11.76 -19.10 -39.37
N GLU A 118 -11.94 -20.07 -40.26
CA GLU A 118 -12.72 -20.02 -41.50
C GLU A 118 -14.19 -19.62 -41.33
N GLU A 119 -14.67 -18.91 -42.35
CA GLU A 119 -16.07 -18.61 -42.64
C GLU A 119 -16.95 -19.86 -42.66
N ARG A 120 -18.13 -19.78 -42.04
CA ARG A 120 -19.33 -20.45 -42.56
C ARG A 120 -20.62 -19.75 -42.16
N ASP A 121 -21.34 -19.42 -43.22
CA ASP A 121 -22.78 -19.34 -43.42
C ASP A 121 -23.64 -18.16 -42.93
N SER A 122 -24.13 -17.52 -43.98
CA SER A 122 -25.14 -16.50 -44.20
C SER A 122 -26.59 -16.87 -43.85
N SER A 123 -27.37 -15.82 -43.54
CA SER A 123 -28.80 -15.55 -43.90
C SER A 123 -29.75 -15.32 -42.71
N PRO A 124 -30.92 -14.63 -42.88
CA PRO A 124 -31.00 -13.20 -43.16
C PRO A 124 -31.96 -12.41 -42.23
N SER A 125 -31.77 -11.09 -42.26
CA SER A 125 -32.58 -9.95 -41.84
C SER A 125 -34.10 -10.11 -41.58
N ARG A 126 -34.58 -9.44 -40.51
CA ARG A 126 -35.94 -8.84 -40.37
C ARG A 126 -36.01 -7.85 -39.19
N PRO A 127 -37.04 -6.98 -39.09
CA PRO A 127 -36.87 -5.54 -39.25
C PRO A 127 -36.94 -4.72 -37.96
N VAL A 128 -36.46 -3.48 -38.11
CA VAL A 128 -36.50 -2.35 -37.19
C VAL A 128 -37.91 -2.10 -36.64
N ALA A 129 -38.04 -2.05 -35.31
CA ALA A 129 -39.21 -1.54 -34.60
C ALA A 129 -38.81 -0.49 -33.55
N SER A 130 -39.36 0.70 -33.75
CA SER A 130 -39.58 1.85 -32.86
C SER A 130 -39.14 1.77 -31.39
N VAL A 131 -38.34 2.77 -31.02
CA VAL A 131 -38.05 3.24 -29.65
C VAL A 131 -39.31 3.87 -29.02
N PRO A 132 -39.63 3.54 -27.75
CA PRO A 132 -40.25 4.48 -26.85
C PRO A 132 -39.26 4.93 -25.77
N ASP A 133 -39.20 6.24 -25.60
CA ASP A 133 -38.66 6.94 -24.44
C ASP A 133 -39.24 6.34 -23.15
N ASN A 134 -38.38 5.93 -22.22
CA ASN A 134 -38.81 5.78 -20.84
C ASN A 134 -37.66 6.03 -19.86
N THR A 135 -37.67 7.23 -19.30
CA THR A 135 -36.98 7.62 -18.08
C THR A 135 -37.54 6.81 -16.91
N SER A 136 -36.86 5.74 -16.50
CA SER A 136 -37.11 5.11 -15.21
C SER A 136 -35.81 4.69 -14.54
N SER A 137 -35.63 5.17 -13.30
CA SER A 137 -34.52 4.85 -12.42
C SER A 137 -34.24 3.35 -12.37
N SER A 138 -33.02 2.95 -12.73
CA SER A 138 -32.57 1.56 -12.68
C SER A 138 -32.48 1.10 -11.23
N ARG A 139 -33.53 0.43 -10.74
CA ARG A 139 -33.38 -0.50 -9.62
C ARG A 139 -32.56 -1.68 -10.14
N CYS A 140 -31.42 -1.92 -9.50
CA CYS A 140 -30.62 -3.11 -9.73
C CYS A 140 -31.48 -4.35 -9.42
N SER A 141 -31.94 -5.02 -10.47
CA SER A 141 -32.54 -6.34 -10.37
C SER A 141 -31.45 -7.31 -9.88
N ALA A 142 -31.65 -7.92 -8.72
CA ALA A 142 -30.79 -8.99 -8.22
C ALA A 142 -30.93 -10.20 -9.14
N GLU A 143 -29.96 -10.38 -10.04
CA GLU A 143 -29.80 -11.62 -10.79
C GLU A 143 -29.53 -12.79 -9.81
N PRO A 144 -29.91 -14.03 -10.17
CA PRO A 144 -29.61 -15.21 -9.36
C PRO A 144 -28.10 -15.33 -9.16
N LEU A 145 -27.67 -15.91 -8.03
CA LEU A 145 -26.27 -16.19 -7.63
C LEU A 145 -25.50 -16.99 -8.71
N GLY A 146 -25.18 -16.37 -9.84
CA GLY A 146 -24.28 -16.89 -10.85
C GLY A 146 -22.87 -16.81 -10.30
N SER A 147 -22.12 -17.91 -10.38
CA SER A 147 -20.69 -18.07 -10.06
C SER A 147 -20.22 -17.31 -8.81
N GLU A 148 -20.08 -17.95 -7.65
CA GLU A 148 -19.50 -17.36 -6.43
C GLU A 148 -18.01 -16.93 -6.53
N ASP A 149 -17.43 -16.94 -7.73
CA ASP A 149 -16.03 -16.61 -7.96
C ASP A 149 -15.79 -15.09 -7.83
N PRO A 150 -14.87 -14.62 -6.94
CA PRO A 150 -14.56 -13.21 -6.74
C PRO A 150 -13.85 -12.52 -7.92
N LEU A 151 -13.71 -13.19 -9.08
CA LEU A 151 -13.15 -12.55 -10.28
C LEU A 151 -13.94 -11.31 -10.72
N ALA A 152 -15.25 -11.27 -10.45
CA ALA A 152 -16.10 -10.13 -10.77
C ALA A 152 -16.41 -9.28 -9.54
N ARG A 153 -16.37 -7.96 -9.70
CA ARG A 153 -16.81 -6.98 -8.68
C ARG A 153 -18.27 -7.22 -8.32
N ARG A 154 -18.58 -7.17 -7.03
CA ARG A 154 -19.95 -7.28 -6.53
C ARG A 154 -20.21 -6.27 -5.44
N CYS A 155 -21.23 -5.45 -5.64
CA CYS A 155 -21.91 -4.81 -4.53
C CYS A 155 -22.78 -5.85 -3.84
N LEU A 156 -22.16 -6.70 -3.02
CA LEU A 156 -22.93 -7.49 -2.08
C LEU A 156 -23.65 -6.50 -1.16
N GLY A 157 -24.97 -6.61 -1.09
CA GLY A 157 -25.67 -6.11 0.08
C GLY A 157 -25.26 -6.90 1.31
N ASP A 158 -25.70 -6.47 2.49
CA ASP A 158 -25.51 -7.17 3.77
C ASP A 158 -26.33 -8.48 3.87
N ALA A 159 -26.45 -9.22 2.77
CA ALA A 159 -27.13 -10.50 2.74
C ALA A 159 -26.48 -11.44 3.76
N ALA A 160 -27.32 -12.10 4.56
CA ALA A 160 -26.83 -13.10 5.48
C ALA A 160 -26.13 -14.22 4.71
N ASP A 161 -24.97 -14.64 5.22
CA ASP A 161 -24.22 -15.78 4.75
C ASP A 161 -24.23 -16.82 5.86
N ALA A 162 -24.75 -18.01 5.57
CA ALA A 162 -24.84 -19.10 6.54
C ALA A 162 -23.49 -19.81 6.73
N TYR A 163 -22.51 -19.56 5.85
CA TYR A 163 -21.19 -20.18 5.87
C TYR A 163 -21.22 -21.71 5.80
N ASP A 164 -22.26 -22.29 5.20
CA ASP A 164 -22.43 -23.75 5.08
C ASP A 164 -21.24 -24.40 4.34
N ASP A 165 -20.66 -23.71 3.36
CA ASP A 165 -19.48 -24.14 2.60
C ASP A 165 -18.19 -24.15 3.42
N LEU A 166 -18.17 -23.44 4.56
CA LEU A 166 -17.04 -23.37 5.49
C LEU A 166 -17.32 -24.13 6.80
N ALA A 167 -18.42 -24.86 6.90
CA ALA A 167 -18.84 -25.53 8.14
C ALA A 167 -17.76 -26.50 8.67
N ASP A 168 -17.09 -27.23 7.77
CA ASP A 168 -16.07 -28.24 8.08
C ASP A 168 -14.62 -27.71 7.98
N VAL A 169 -14.44 -26.41 7.77
CA VAL A 169 -13.12 -25.77 7.65
C VAL A 169 -12.69 -25.21 9.00
N ARG A 170 -11.51 -25.62 9.48
CA ARG A 170 -10.91 -25.06 10.70
C ARG A 170 -10.27 -23.71 10.38
N VAL A 171 -10.76 -22.63 11.00
CA VAL A 171 -10.24 -21.26 10.75
C VAL A 171 -9.72 -20.58 12.01
N VAL A 172 -8.42 -20.28 12.05
CA VAL A 172 -7.78 -19.70 13.24
C VAL A 172 -7.27 -18.29 12.93
N ALA A 173 -7.79 -17.29 13.66
CA ALA A 173 -7.24 -15.94 13.60
C ALA A 173 -5.97 -15.84 14.46
N VAL A 174 -4.90 -15.26 13.92
CA VAL A 174 -3.63 -15.03 14.63
C VAL A 174 -3.39 -13.53 14.74
N VAL A 175 -3.64 -12.97 15.92
CA VAL A 175 -3.60 -11.52 16.17
C VAL A 175 -2.24 -11.12 16.71
N PHE A 176 -1.51 -10.31 15.96
CA PHE A 176 -0.21 -9.77 16.36
C PHE A 176 -0.43 -8.64 17.37
N THR A 177 -0.35 -8.97 18.65
CA THR A 177 -0.86 -8.15 19.74
C THR A 177 0.19 -7.18 20.27
N GLY A 178 -0.10 -5.88 20.19
CA GLY A 178 0.80 -4.80 20.60
C GLY A 178 0.11 -3.53 21.14
N ARG A 179 -0.99 -3.09 20.52
CA ARG A 179 -1.51 -1.72 20.60
C ARG A 179 -2.98 -1.72 21.00
N GLY A 180 -3.25 -1.64 22.31
CA GLY A 180 -4.60 -1.81 22.87
C GLY A 180 -5.61 -0.79 22.34
N SER A 181 -5.16 0.43 22.01
CA SER A 181 -6.04 1.48 21.49
C SER A 181 -6.70 1.13 20.15
N ARG A 182 -6.02 0.39 19.28
CA ARG A 182 -6.58 -0.08 18.00
C ARG A 182 -7.31 -1.39 18.15
N MET A 183 -6.82 -2.28 19.00
CA MET A 183 -7.52 -3.51 19.35
C MET A 183 -8.93 -3.25 19.87
N ARG A 184 -9.16 -2.13 20.55
CA ARG A 184 -10.52 -1.74 20.98
C ARG A 184 -11.50 -1.63 19.81
N ALA A 185 -11.05 -1.23 18.63
CA ALA A 185 -11.86 -1.24 17.40
C ALA A 185 -11.91 -2.63 16.75
N LEU A 186 -10.81 -3.40 16.80
CA LEU A 186 -10.70 -4.72 16.16
C LEU A 186 -11.53 -5.83 16.84
N LEU A 187 -11.41 -5.96 18.15
CA LEU A 187 -11.93 -7.11 18.90
C LEU A 187 -13.43 -7.36 18.72
N PRO A 188 -14.31 -6.35 18.64
CA PRO A 188 -15.73 -6.58 18.36
C PRO A 188 -15.96 -7.35 17.05
N TYR A 189 -15.19 -7.07 16.00
CA TYR A 189 -15.31 -7.78 14.73
C TYR A 189 -14.81 -9.23 14.81
N LEU A 190 -13.69 -9.47 15.50
CA LEU A 190 -13.20 -10.84 15.70
C LEU A 190 -14.16 -11.67 16.56
N ARG A 191 -14.79 -11.04 17.56
CA ARG A 191 -15.84 -11.67 18.36
C ARG A 191 -17.07 -12.02 17.51
N ARG A 192 -17.55 -11.07 16.69
CA ARG A 192 -18.65 -11.29 15.73
C ARG A 192 -18.36 -12.51 14.85
N ASP A 193 -17.12 -12.65 14.40
CA ASP A 193 -16.72 -13.69 13.46
C ASP A 193 -16.40 -15.04 14.14
N LEU A 194 -16.49 -15.18 15.47
CA LEU A 194 -16.37 -16.48 16.15
C LEU A 194 -17.56 -17.39 15.86
N ARG A 195 -17.34 -18.71 15.72
CA ARG A 195 -18.40 -19.73 15.60
C ARG A 195 -19.38 -19.72 16.77
N ALA A 196 -18.92 -19.33 17.97
CA ALA A 196 -19.78 -19.12 19.14
C ALA A 196 -20.88 -18.07 18.90
N HIS A 197 -20.70 -17.21 17.88
CA HIS A 197 -21.59 -16.13 17.48
C HIS A 197 -22.00 -16.22 16.01
N GLN A 198 -22.08 -17.44 15.46
CA GLN A 198 -22.48 -17.72 14.07
C GLN A 198 -21.50 -17.20 13.00
N GLY A 199 -20.27 -16.86 13.37
CA GLY A 199 -19.18 -16.64 12.43
C GLY A 199 -18.44 -17.93 12.05
N ILE A 200 -17.24 -17.79 11.48
CA ILE A 200 -16.42 -18.92 10.99
C ILE A 200 -15.15 -19.17 11.79
N LEU A 201 -14.76 -18.25 12.67
CA LEU A 201 -13.55 -18.35 13.47
C LEU A 201 -13.74 -19.37 14.59
N ASP A 202 -12.82 -20.30 14.57
CA ASP A 202 -12.77 -21.48 15.41
C ASP A 202 -11.92 -21.24 16.67
N ARG A 203 -10.93 -20.35 16.53
CA ARG A 203 -10.04 -19.90 17.60
C ARG A 203 -9.42 -18.54 17.24
N ILE A 204 -9.16 -17.73 18.25
CA ILE A 204 -8.30 -16.54 18.16
C ILE A 204 -7.05 -16.83 18.98
N ILE A 205 -5.89 -16.76 18.33
CA ILE A 205 -4.57 -16.79 18.96
C ILE A 205 -4.11 -15.34 19.14
N PHE A 206 -3.94 -14.90 20.38
CA PHE A 206 -3.26 -13.64 20.69
C PHE A 206 -1.75 -13.89 20.83
N ALA A 207 -0.99 -13.48 19.81
CA ALA A 207 0.46 -13.54 19.84
C ALA A 207 1.01 -12.25 20.46
N LEU A 208 1.40 -12.31 21.75
CA LEU A 208 1.88 -11.15 22.51
C LEU A 208 3.33 -10.85 22.11
N ILE A 209 3.58 -9.85 21.28
CA ILE A 209 4.94 -9.51 20.84
C ILE A 209 5.54 -8.38 21.70
N ARG A 210 4.84 -7.24 21.72
CA ARG A 210 5.16 -6.04 22.52
C ARG A 210 3.86 -5.35 22.96
N PRO A 211 3.01 -6.04 23.76
CA PRO A 211 1.73 -5.50 24.17
C PRO A 211 1.90 -4.31 25.12
N ASP A 212 1.16 -3.23 24.88
CA ASP A 212 0.92 -2.21 25.88
C ASP A 212 -0.05 -2.71 26.97
N SER A 213 -0.18 -1.94 28.05
CA SER A 213 -1.03 -2.34 29.20
C SER A 213 -2.49 -2.52 28.81
N LEU A 214 -3.00 -1.69 27.89
CA LEU A 214 -4.39 -1.80 27.43
C LEU A 214 -4.60 -3.06 26.60
N ALA A 215 -3.65 -3.45 25.75
CA ALA A 215 -3.69 -4.68 24.99
C ALA A 215 -3.76 -5.90 25.92
N LEU A 216 -2.94 -5.94 26.97
CA LEU A 216 -2.98 -7.01 27.98
C LEU A 216 -4.34 -7.09 28.66
N THR A 217 -4.89 -5.97 29.14
CA THR A 217 -6.21 -5.93 29.76
C THR A 217 -7.31 -6.42 28.81
N LEU A 218 -7.27 -6.02 27.54
CA LEU A 218 -8.25 -6.48 26.54
C LEU A 218 -8.14 -7.99 26.26
N VAL A 219 -6.93 -8.55 26.22
CA VAL A 219 -6.71 -10.00 26.06
C VAL A 219 -7.21 -10.77 27.29
N GLU A 220 -6.94 -10.28 28.49
CA GLU A 220 -7.45 -10.87 29.74
C GLU A 220 -8.99 -10.84 29.80
N GLN A 221 -9.60 -9.75 29.35
CA GLN A 221 -11.06 -9.64 29.22
C GLN A 221 -11.61 -10.66 28.23
N MET A 222 -10.99 -10.82 27.06
CA MET A 222 -11.36 -11.84 26.07
C MET A 222 -11.24 -13.25 26.66
N GLN A 223 -10.14 -13.56 27.34
CA GLN A 223 -9.94 -14.86 27.98
C GLN A 223 -11.00 -15.13 29.06
N SER A 224 -11.32 -14.13 29.87
CA SER A 224 -12.35 -14.23 30.91
C SER A 224 -13.74 -14.44 30.32
N LEU A 225 -14.08 -13.72 29.25
CA LEU A 225 -15.38 -13.82 28.58
C LEU A 225 -15.61 -15.22 27.99
N TYR A 226 -14.58 -15.83 27.42
CA TYR A 226 -14.65 -17.16 26.80
C TYR A 226 -14.10 -18.28 27.70
N ALA A 227 -13.99 -18.07 29.02
CA ALA A 227 -13.50 -19.09 29.96
C ALA A 227 -14.33 -20.39 29.94
N HIS A 228 -15.61 -20.30 29.56
CA HIS A 228 -16.51 -21.44 29.39
C HIS A 228 -16.26 -22.25 28.10
N ILE A 229 -15.48 -21.72 27.15
CA ILE A 229 -15.05 -22.40 25.92
C ILE A 229 -13.53 -22.16 25.73
N PRO A 230 -12.66 -22.82 26.52
CA PRO A 230 -11.22 -22.54 26.54
C PRO A 230 -10.52 -22.70 25.20
N SER A 231 -11.08 -23.49 24.28
CA SER A 231 -10.54 -23.70 22.93
C SER A 231 -10.68 -22.50 21.99
N CYS A 232 -11.54 -21.53 22.33
CA CYS A 232 -11.80 -20.33 21.51
C CYS A 232 -10.69 -19.30 21.59
N ILE A 233 -10.01 -19.16 22.73
CA ILE A 233 -8.99 -18.14 22.96
C ILE A 233 -7.69 -18.82 23.40
N GLU A 234 -6.63 -18.57 22.66
CA GLU A 234 -5.29 -19.04 22.98
C GLU A 234 -4.34 -17.84 23.09
N ILE A 235 -3.52 -17.82 24.13
CA ILE A 235 -2.52 -16.76 24.34
C ILE A 235 -1.15 -17.40 24.11
N ARG A 236 -0.38 -16.84 23.19
CA ARG A 236 1.02 -17.20 22.97
C ARG A 236 1.89 -16.01 23.34
N ASP A 237 2.64 -16.17 24.42
CA ASP A 237 3.49 -15.12 24.95
C ASP A 237 4.87 -15.13 24.29
N TYR A 238 5.13 -14.10 23.48
CA TYR A 238 6.43 -13.82 22.87
C TYR A 238 6.98 -12.47 23.36
N THR A 239 6.63 -12.03 24.58
CA THR A 239 7.17 -10.80 25.16
C THR A 239 8.67 -10.92 25.47
N GLU A 240 9.34 -9.79 25.72
CA GLU A 240 10.76 -9.81 26.11
C GLU A 240 11.04 -10.64 27.36
N ALA A 241 10.19 -10.52 28.38
CA ALA A 241 10.33 -11.25 29.63
C ALA A 241 10.23 -12.77 29.43
N SER A 242 9.21 -13.23 28.73
CA SER A 242 8.98 -14.67 28.51
C SER A 242 9.99 -15.27 27.53
N TRP A 243 10.54 -14.45 26.63
CA TRP A 243 11.46 -14.91 25.59
C TRP A 243 12.95 -14.84 25.99
N SER A 244 13.33 -14.00 26.97
CA SER A 244 14.71 -13.95 27.46
C SER A 244 15.16 -15.27 28.10
N ASP A 245 14.23 -16.03 28.68
CA ASP A 245 14.50 -17.30 29.36
C ASP A 245 14.78 -18.45 28.36
N PHE A 246 14.27 -18.35 27.13
CA PHE A 246 14.45 -19.37 26.07
C PHE A 246 15.84 -19.38 25.41
N ARG A 247 16.68 -18.37 25.68
CA ARG A 247 17.92 -18.11 24.94
C ARG A 247 19.15 -18.89 25.42
N GLN A 248 19.13 -19.55 26.57
CA GLN A 248 20.36 -20.14 27.10
C GLN A 248 20.86 -21.36 26.30
N ASP A 249 19.97 -22.14 25.67
CA ASP A 249 20.36 -23.41 25.03
C ASP A 249 19.83 -23.63 23.59
N SER A 250 19.24 -22.61 22.95
CA SER A 250 18.61 -22.77 21.63
C SER A 250 19.58 -22.50 20.46
N PRO A 251 19.43 -23.19 19.31
CA PRO A 251 20.12 -22.84 18.06
C PRO A 251 19.87 -21.38 17.65
N ALA A 252 20.82 -20.74 16.95
CA ALA A 252 20.75 -19.32 16.56
C ALA A 252 19.44 -18.91 15.85
N ASN A 253 18.84 -19.83 15.08
CA ASN A 253 17.65 -19.58 14.26
C ASN A 253 16.33 -19.70 15.06
N SER A 254 16.40 -20.09 16.33
CA SER A 254 15.27 -20.21 17.28
C SER A 254 15.14 -18.97 18.17
N HIS A 255 16.01 -17.97 18.01
CA HIS A 255 16.04 -16.80 18.89
C HIS A 255 15.07 -15.68 18.50
N HIS A 256 14.36 -15.82 17.38
CA HIS A 256 13.47 -14.79 16.83
C HIS A 256 12.00 -15.17 16.97
N ARG A 257 11.23 -14.28 17.57
CA ARG A 257 9.82 -14.49 17.95
C ARG A 257 8.90 -14.70 16.74
N ILE A 258 9.07 -13.88 15.70
CA ILE A 258 8.21 -13.91 14.50
C ILE A 258 8.35 -15.24 13.74
N PRO A 259 9.57 -15.72 13.40
CA PRO A 259 9.73 -17.07 12.85
C PRO A 259 9.14 -18.17 13.73
N MET A 260 9.30 -18.08 15.05
CA MET A 260 8.76 -19.08 15.98
C MET A 260 7.23 -19.07 16.04
N LEU A 261 6.61 -17.89 15.99
CA LEU A 261 5.17 -17.74 15.85
C LEU A 261 4.67 -18.47 14.60
N TYR A 262 5.20 -18.15 13.42
CA TYR A 262 4.74 -18.81 12.19
C TYR A 262 5.04 -20.32 12.18
N LYS A 263 6.20 -20.77 12.66
CA LYS A 263 6.51 -22.22 12.79
C LYS A 263 5.56 -22.97 13.72
N SER A 264 4.98 -22.28 14.70
CA SER A 264 3.99 -22.86 15.61
C SER A 264 2.58 -22.96 15.01
N LEU A 265 2.37 -22.47 13.79
CA LEU A 265 1.12 -22.62 13.02
C LEU A 265 1.19 -23.90 12.18
N ASN A 266 1.10 -25.05 12.85
CA ASN A 266 1.39 -26.36 12.26
C ASN A 266 0.20 -27.35 12.30
N GLU A 267 -1.00 -26.88 12.65
CA GLU A 267 -2.21 -27.72 12.62
C GLU A 267 -2.56 -28.03 11.15
N THR A 268 -2.81 -29.30 10.86
CA THR A 268 -3.22 -29.75 9.52
C THR A 268 -4.68 -29.38 9.24
N ASN A 269 -5.01 -29.15 7.97
CA ASN A 269 -6.37 -28.76 7.54
C ASN A 269 -6.88 -27.48 8.22
N THR A 270 -5.98 -26.59 8.62
CA THR A 270 -6.29 -25.31 9.26
C THR A 270 -5.89 -24.16 8.36
N VAL A 271 -6.84 -23.25 8.12
CA VAL A 271 -6.56 -21.94 7.52
C VAL A 271 -6.27 -20.96 8.64
N TYR A 272 -5.05 -20.44 8.67
CA TYR A 272 -4.64 -19.37 9.57
C TYR A 272 -4.86 -18.02 8.91
N VAL A 273 -5.51 -17.10 9.62
CA VAL A 273 -5.72 -15.72 9.19
C VAL A 273 -4.90 -14.82 10.10
N LYS A 274 -3.77 -14.32 9.61
CA LYS A 274 -2.96 -13.34 10.33
C LYS A 274 -3.68 -12.00 10.33
N VAL A 275 -3.76 -11.35 11.49
CA VAL A 275 -4.40 -10.04 11.68
C VAL A 275 -3.44 -9.14 12.46
N ASP A 276 -3.07 -7.99 11.88
CA ASP A 276 -2.41 -6.95 12.67
C ASP A 276 -3.38 -6.31 13.66
N ASP A 277 -2.88 -5.93 14.84
CA ASP A 277 -3.63 -5.23 15.87
C ASP A 277 -4.02 -3.78 15.51
N ASP A 278 -3.54 -3.25 14.38
CA ASP A 278 -3.93 -1.95 13.81
C ASP A 278 -4.96 -2.05 12.68
N ILE A 279 -5.56 -3.23 12.47
CA ILE A 279 -6.84 -3.33 11.75
C ILE A 279 -7.94 -2.72 12.61
N VAL A 280 -8.68 -1.74 12.07
CA VAL A 280 -9.71 -0.98 12.81
C VAL A 280 -11.13 -1.18 12.27
N PHE A 281 -11.27 -1.94 11.18
CA PHE A 281 -12.55 -2.35 10.62
C PHE A 281 -12.41 -3.67 9.87
N LEU A 282 -13.43 -4.52 9.99
CA LEU A 282 -13.62 -5.74 9.18
C LEU A 282 -15.06 -5.82 8.69
N ALA A 283 -15.26 -5.92 7.37
CA ALA A 283 -16.58 -6.17 6.80
C ALA A 283 -17.14 -7.53 7.27
N ARG A 284 -18.46 -7.70 7.25
CA ARG A 284 -19.16 -8.89 7.80
C ARG A 284 -18.62 -10.23 7.30
N HIS A 285 -18.29 -10.29 6.01
CA HIS A 285 -17.83 -11.52 5.35
C HIS A 285 -16.32 -11.49 5.04
N ALA A 286 -15.57 -10.54 5.60
CA ALA A 286 -14.19 -10.30 5.18
C ALA A 286 -13.31 -11.55 5.37
N ILE A 287 -13.37 -12.17 6.54
CA ILE A 287 -12.59 -13.39 6.84
C ILE A 287 -13.10 -14.57 6.01
N ALA A 288 -14.41 -14.70 5.81
CA ALA A 288 -14.99 -15.80 5.03
C ALA A 288 -14.56 -15.75 3.56
N GLU A 289 -14.65 -14.58 2.91
CA GLU A 289 -14.20 -14.42 1.53
C GLU A 289 -12.70 -14.66 1.37
N LEU A 290 -11.91 -14.28 2.38
CA LEU A 290 -10.48 -14.55 2.43
C LEU A 290 -10.17 -16.06 2.48
N VAL A 291 -10.88 -16.77 3.37
CA VAL A 291 -10.74 -18.22 3.55
C VAL A 291 -11.19 -18.96 2.29
N ARG A 292 -12.35 -18.59 1.72
CA ARG A 292 -12.83 -19.16 0.44
C ARG A 292 -11.79 -19.04 -0.65
N GLU A 293 -11.20 -17.86 -0.82
CA GLU A 293 -10.16 -17.66 -1.84
C GLU A 293 -8.91 -18.49 -1.54
N LYS A 294 -8.51 -18.63 -0.28
CA LYS A 294 -7.39 -19.50 0.09
C LYS A 294 -7.68 -20.97 -0.27
N LEU A 295 -8.91 -21.43 -0.06
CA LEU A 295 -9.34 -22.80 -0.39
C LEU A 295 -9.44 -23.06 -1.90
N ARG A 296 -9.56 -22.02 -2.75
CA ARG A 296 -9.51 -22.18 -4.22
C ARG A 296 -8.13 -22.55 -4.76
N ARG A 297 -7.08 -22.47 -3.94
CA ARG A 297 -5.69 -22.86 -4.28
C ARG A 297 -5.10 -22.15 -5.52
N ARG A 298 -5.63 -20.97 -5.89
CA ARG A 298 -5.05 -20.13 -6.95
C ARG A 298 -3.79 -19.40 -6.50
N CYS A 299 -3.68 -19.16 -5.21
CA CYS A 299 -2.59 -18.42 -4.58
C CYS A 299 -2.10 -19.16 -3.35
N MET A 300 -0.79 -19.06 -3.11
CA MET A 300 -0.13 -19.51 -1.90
C MET A 300 -0.55 -18.64 -0.72
N PHE A 301 -0.38 -17.33 -0.82
CA PHE A 301 -0.85 -16.37 0.18
C PHE A 301 -2.00 -15.55 -0.38
N VAL A 302 -3.05 -15.35 0.43
CA VAL A 302 -4.19 -14.53 0.04
C VAL A 302 -4.30 -13.36 1.00
N SER A 303 -4.11 -12.16 0.49
CA SER A 303 -4.32 -10.91 1.21
C SER A 303 -5.79 -10.49 1.16
N ALA A 304 -6.24 -9.83 2.21
CA ALA A 304 -7.51 -9.14 2.21
C ALA A 304 -7.46 -7.87 1.35
N ASN A 305 -8.63 -7.33 1.04
CA ASN A 305 -8.77 -5.98 0.50
C ASN A 305 -8.62 -4.96 1.64
N VAL A 306 -7.38 -4.53 1.87
CA VAL A 306 -7.05 -3.61 2.97
C VAL A 306 -6.99 -2.17 2.47
N VAL A 307 -7.83 -1.32 3.06
CA VAL A 307 -7.78 0.15 2.90
C VAL A 307 -6.58 0.70 3.67
N ASN A 308 -5.88 1.69 3.08
CA ASN A 308 -4.58 2.22 3.55
C ASN A 308 -3.47 1.16 3.54
N HIS A 309 -3.48 0.31 2.50
CA HIS A 309 -2.44 -0.67 2.21
C HIS A 309 -1.50 -0.15 1.12
N ALA A 310 -0.19 -0.39 1.27
CA ALA A 310 0.89 0.10 0.41
C ALA A 310 0.60 0.05 -1.10
N ILE A 311 0.19 -1.12 -1.60
CA ILE A 311 -0.14 -1.31 -3.02
C ILE A 311 -1.64 -1.10 -3.32
N LEU A 312 -2.53 -1.71 -2.54
CA LEU A 312 -3.97 -1.67 -2.84
C LEU A 312 -4.57 -0.26 -2.80
N SER A 313 -3.95 0.71 -2.11
CA SER A 313 -4.43 2.11 -2.17
C SER A 313 -4.32 2.71 -3.58
N ALA A 314 -3.32 2.29 -4.38
CA ALA A 314 -3.24 2.66 -5.79
C ALA A 314 -4.35 1.98 -6.62
N VAL A 315 -4.65 0.71 -6.33
CA VAL A 315 -5.75 -0.02 -6.97
C VAL A 315 -7.10 0.63 -6.66
N HIS A 316 -7.31 1.01 -5.39
CA HIS A 316 -8.49 1.75 -4.95
C HIS A 316 -8.61 3.11 -5.61
N GLN A 317 -7.51 3.83 -5.81
CA GLN A 317 -7.52 5.09 -6.54
C GLN A 317 -7.91 4.89 -8.01
N GLU A 318 -7.35 3.89 -8.68
CA GLU A 318 -7.65 3.57 -10.08
C GLU A 318 -9.11 3.18 -10.29
N ASP A 319 -9.71 2.54 -9.28
CA ASP A 319 -11.11 2.15 -9.27
C ASP A 319 -12.06 3.28 -8.84
N GLY A 320 -11.54 4.46 -8.51
CA GLY A 320 -12.33 5.61 -8.05
C GLY A 320 -12.94 5.41 -6.65
N ALA A 321 -12.38 4.49 -5.86
CA ALA A 321 -12.84 4.23 -4.51
C ALA A 321 -12.53 5.40 -3.57
N HIS A 322 -11.39 6.07 -3.75
CA HIS A 322 -11.03 7.24 -2.95
C HIS A 322 -11.79 8.49 -3.40
N ARG A 323 -12.57 9.08 -2.49
CA ARG A 323 -13.24 10.39 -2.63
C ARG A 323 -12.25 11.52 -2.32
N GLY A 324 -12.50 12.71 -2.86
CA GLY A 324 -11.68 13.88 -2.60
C GLY A 324 -12.05 14.53 -1.28
N PHE A 325 -11.04 14.79 -0.44
CA PHE A 325 -11.18 15.46 0.86
C PHE A 325 -10.12 16.53 1.04
N GLU A 326 -10.49 17.60 1.75
CA GLU A 326 -9.57 18.65 2.19
C GLU A 326 -9.63 18.79 3.72
N PRO A 327 -8.51 19.16 4.38
CA PRO A 327 -8.53 19.51 5.80
C PRO A 327 -9.61 20.57 6.07
N GLY A 328 -10.38 20.37 7.14
CA GLY A 328 -11.29 21.40 7.64
C GLY A 328 -10.53 22.70 7.97
N HIS A 329 -11.24 23.83 8.11
CA HIS A 329 -10.65 25.14 8.33
C HIS A 329 -9.48 25.08 9.33
N LEU A 330 -8.28 25.39 8.82
CA LEU A 330 -7.12 25.67 9.67
C LEU A 330 -7.49 26.86 10.53
N ASP A 331 -7.30 26.74 11.83
CA ASP A 331 -7.44 27.87 12.75
C ASP A 331 -6.53 28.99 12.25
N ALA A 332 -7.12 30.13 11.92
CA ALA A 332 -6.43 31.25 11.29
C ALA A 332 -5.32 31.82 12.18
N ASP A 333 -5.43 31.66 13.50
CA ASP A 333 -4.48 32.20 14.48
C ASP A 333 -3.31 31.24 14.75
N THR A 334 -3.52 29.92 14.59
CA THR A 334 -2.49 28.92 14.91
C THR A 334 -1.95 28.19 13.68
N GLY A 335 -2.62 28.28 12.53
CA GLY A 335 -2.34 27.49 11.33
C GLY A 335 -2.49 25.98 11.55
N LYS A 336 -3.09 25.56 12.68
CA LYS A 336 -3.31 24.17 13.03
C LYS A 336 -4.74 23.80 12.71
N GLN A 337 -4.94 22.60 12.16
CA GLN A 337 -6.26 22.01 12.11
C GLN A 337 -6.71 21.80 13.56
N SER A 338 -7.94 22.23 13.89
CA SER A 338 -8.52 21.81 15.16
C SER A 338 -8.55 20.28 15.13
N SER A 339 -7.95 19.62 16.13
CA SER A 339 -7.81 18.16 16.17
C SER A 339 -9.14 17.40 16.15
N SER A 340 -10.27 18.13 16.17
CA SER A 340 -11.64 17.62 16.11
C SER A 340 -12.39 17.92 14.80
N SER A 341 -11.85 18.71 13.87
CA SER A 341 -12.57 19.01 12.63
C SER A 341 -12.33 17.92 11.59
N ALA A 342 -13.37 17.11 11.31
CA ALA A 342 -13.40 16.16 10.21
C ALA A 342 -13.03 16.84 8.88
N TRP A 343 -12.35 16.12 8.00
CA TRP A 343 -12.05 16.64 6.66
C TRP A 343 -13.34 16.81 5.85
N ILE A 344 -13.34 17.78 4.95
CA ILE A 344 -14.51 18.15 4.16
C ILE A 344 -14.43 17.44 2.81
N ARG A 345 -15.49 16.71 2.43
CA ARG A 345 -15.60 16.11 1.11
C ARG A 345 -15.72 17.21 0.05
N VAL A 346 -14.83 17.19 -0.95
CA VAL A 346 -14.81 18.15 -2.06
C VAL A 346 -15.09 17.51 -3.41
N ALA A 347 -14.98 16.18 -3.54
CA ALA A 347 -15.25 15.47 -4.78
C ALA A 347 -15.66 14.00 -4.55
N ASP A 348 -16.39 13.42 -5.51
CA ASP A 348 -16.80 12.01 -5.50
C ASP A 348 -15.66 11.03 -5.83
N VAL A 349 -14.63 11.53 -6.50
CA VAL A 349 -13.40 10.81 -6.83
C VAL A 349 -12.23 11.76 -6.58
N ASN A 350 -11.19 11.27 -5.92
CA ASN A 350 -9.97 12.02 -5.67
C ASN A 350 -9.18 12.17 -6.98
N MET A 351 -9.20 13.37 -7.54
CA MET A 351 -8.43 13.77 -8.72
C MET A 351 -7.29 14.75 -8.38
N ASP A 352 -7.03 14.99 -7.09
CA ASP A 352 -5.98 15.90 -6.67
C ASP A 352 -4.60 15.24 -6.86
N ALA A 353 -3.76 15.87 -7.68
CA ALA A 353 -2.40 15.44 -7.94
C ALA A 353 -1.50 15.45 -6.69
N SER A 354 -1.91 16.12 -5.61
CA SER A 354 -1.23 16.09 -4.32
C SER A 354 -1.44 14.77 -3.56
N TYR A 355 -2.45 13.97 -3.92
CA TYR A 355 -2.80 12.70 -3.28
C TYR A 355 -2.81 11.55 -4.31
N VAL A 356 -1.66 11.31 -4.94
CA VAL A 356 -1.45 10.17 -5.84
C VAL A 356 -0.82 9.02 -5.08
N PHE A 357 -1.45 7.85 -5.11
CA PHE A 357 -0.97 6.65 -4.45
C PHE A 357 -0.09 5.85 -5.41
N GLU A 358 1.18 5.67 -5.03
CA GLU A 358 2.14 4.99 -5.87
C GLU A 358 1.91 3.46 -5.83
N ARG A 359 2.04 2.81 -6.99
CA ARG A 359 2.17 1.34 -7.11
C ARG A 359 3.53 0.87 -6.59
N HIS A 360 3.82 1.14 -5.32
CA HIS A 360 5.12 0.86 -4.71
C HIS A 360 4.95 0.51 -3.23
N PRO A 361 5.58 -0.57 -2.73
CA PRO A 361 5.43 -1.01 -1.33
C PRO A 361 5.87 0.04 -0.31
N MET A 362 6.78 0.92 -0.72
CA MET A 362 7.28 2.05 0.10
C MET A 362 6.89 3.41 -0.50
N GLY A 363 5.74 3.49 -1.19
CA GLY A 363 5.21 4.71 -1.80
C GLY A 363 5.15 5.87 -0.80
N SER A 364 5.45 7.09 -1.24
CA SER A 364 5.53 8.24 -0.33
C SER A 364 4.16 8.54 0.29
N CYS A 365 3.10 8.45 -0.50
CA CYS A 365 1.75 8.74 -0.05
C CYS A 365 1.30 7.72 1.00
N VAL A 366 1.32 6.42 0.68
CA VAL A 366 0.81 5.38 1.60
C VAL A 366 1.73 5.11 2.79
N PHE A 367 3.04 5.24 2.67
CA PHE A 367 3.94 4.84 3.77
C PHE A 367 4.35 6.01 4.67
N LYS A 368 4.57 7.20 4.12
CA LYS A 368 5.22 8.33 4.82
C LYS A 368 4.26 9.45 5.19
N ARG A 369 3.23 9.66 4.39
CA ARG A 369 2.34 10.82 4.48
C ARG A 369 1.10 10.50 5.30
N TRP A 370 0.97 11.13 6.46
CA TRP A 370 -0.19 11.00 7.34
C TRP A 370 -1.46 11.61 6.73
N ASP A 371 -1.31 12.65 5.92
CA ASP A 371 -2.39 13.34 5.20
C ASP A 371 -2.98 12.47 4.08
N CYS A 372 -2.15 11.67 3.41
CA CYS A 372 -2.61 10.64 2.49
C CYS A 372 -3.44 9.56 3.20
N ALA A 373 -2.99 9.06 4.35
CA ALA A 373 -3.78 8.11 5.15
C ALA A 373 -5.09 8.73 5.64
N ALA A 374 -5.06 9.99 6.10
CA ALA A 374 -6.26 10.69 6.52
C ALA A 374 -7.32 10.75 5.40
N LEU A 375 -6.91 11.10 4.17
CA LEU A 375 -7.81 11.10 3.00
C LEU A 375 -8.42 9.71 2.76
N VAL A 376 -7.60 8.65 2.81
CA VAL A 376 -8.06 7.27 2.59
C VAL A 376 -9.09 6.86 3.66
N HIS A 377 -8.85 7.18 4.92
CA HIS A 377 -9.78 6.89 6.01
C HIS A 377 -11.07 7.69 5.93
N GLU A 378 -11.00 8.98 5.59
CA GLU A 378 -12.19 9.83 5.42
C GLU A 378 -13.04 9.34 4.25
N SER A 379 -12.40 8.96 3.15
CA SER A 379 -13.08 8.32 2.03
C SER A 379 -13.75 7.01 2.42
N PHE A 380 -13.12 6.17 3.24
CA PHE A 380 -13.73 4.94 3.71
C PHE A 380 -14.95 5.21 4.59
N LEU A 381 -14.80 6.05 5.63
CA LEU A 381 -15.89 6.36 6.56
C LEU A 381 -17.07 7.05 5.88
N ASP A 382 -16.82 7.90 4.89
CA ASP A 382 -17.88 8.55 4.10
C ASP A 382 -18.63 7.57 3.19
N ARG A 383 -17.92 6.57 2.62
CA ARG A 383 -18.55 5.50 1.83
C ARG A 383 -19.27 4.47 2.69
N GLU A 384 -18.79 4.21 3.90
CA GLU A 384 -19.49 3.39 4.89
C GLU A 384 -20.84 4.05 5.21
N ARG A 385 -20.81 5.34 5.53
CA ARG A 385 -21.99 6.11 5.94
C ARG A 385 -23.12 6.11 4.90
N ASP A 386 -22.78 6.11 3.61
CA ASP A 386 -23.77 6.11 2.52
C ASP A 386 -23.97 4.75 1.84
N GLY A 387 -23.38 3.69 2.38
CA GLY A 387 -23.57 2.32 1.89
C GLY A 387 -22.92 2.04 0.53
N THR A 388 -21.86 2.78 0.16
CA THR A 388 -21.15 2.62 -1.13
C THR A 388 -19.77 1.98 -1.01
N LEU A 389 -19.56 1.16 0.03
CA LEU A 389 -18.29 0.45 0.26
C LEU A 389 -17.87 -0.48 -0.89
N CYS A 390 -18.82 -0.94 -1.73
CA CYS A 390 -18.45 -1.76 -2.88
C CYS A 390 -17.58 -1.05 -3.92
N ALA A 391 -17.41 0.28 -3.83
CA ALA A 391 -16.41 0.98 -4.62
C ALA A 391 -14.97 0.50 -4.36
N PHE A 392 -14.70 -0.09 -3.18
CA PHE A 392 -13.39 -0.68 -2.87
C PHE A 392 -13.21 -2.10 -3.45
N ASP A 393 -14.28 -2.76 -3.92
CA ASP A 393 -14.19 -4.12 -4.43
C ASP A 393 -13.61 -4.12 -5.85
N PHE A 394 -12.34 -4.51 -5.96
CA PHE A 394 -11.63 -4.68 -7.23
C PHE A 394 -11.78 -6.08 -7.84
N GLY A 395 -12.56 -6.98 -7.21
CA GLY A 395 -12.68 -8.38 -7.62
C GLY A 395 -11.49 -9.21 -7.12
N TRP A 396 -10.60 -9.60 -8.02
CA TRP A 396 -9.42 -10.42 -7.69
C TRP A 396 -8.16 -9.80 -8.28
N PHE A 397 -7.07 -9.79 -7.49
CA PHE A 397 -5.84 -9.10 -7.86
C PHE A 397 -4.61 -9.98 -7.63
N ASP A 398 -3.82 -10.22 -8.67
CA ASP A 398 -2.56 -10.99 -8.58
C ASP A 398 -1.37 -10.05 -8.49
N PHE A 399 -0.72 -9.99 -7.31
CA PHE A 399 0.44 -9.14 -7.09
C PHE A 399 1.62 -9.49 -8.00
N HIS A 400 1.77 -10.76 -8.36
CA HIS A 400 2.90 -11.19 -9.17
C HIS A 400 2.70 -10.85 -10.65
N ARG A 401 1.46 -10.95 -11.16
CA ARG A 401 1.13 -10.60 -12.55
C ARG A 401 1.01 -9.10 -12.78
N ALA A 402 0.69 -8.34 -11.74
CA ALA A 402 0.54 -6.89 -11.83
C ALA A 402 1.88 -6.12 -11.88
N GLY A 403 3.01 -6.82 -11.96
CA GLY A 403 4.32 -6.22 -12.24
C GLY A 403 5.06 -5.66 -11.01
N PHE A 404 4.65 -6.02 -9.79
CA PHE A 404 5.28 -5.54 -8.55
C PHE A 404 6.64 -6.18 -8.25
N ARG A 405 7.26 -6.89 -9.20
CA ARG A 405 8.50 -7.68 -9.00
C ARG A 405 9.78 -6.85 -9.04
N GLU A 406 9.74 -5.62 -9.55
CA GLU A 406 10.96 -4.85 -9.89
C GLU A 406 11.23 -3.67 -8.94
N HIS A 407 10.63 -3.67 -7.75
CA HIS A 407 10.86 -2.58 -6.80
C HIS A 407 12.23 -2.69 -6.15
N GLN A 408 12.90 -1.54 -6.00
CA GLN A 408 14.08 -1.38 -5.18
C GLN A 408 13.75 -0.44 -4.03
N TYR A 409 14.05 -0.85 -2.80
CA TYR A 409 13.74 -0.06 -1.62
C TYR A 409 14.75 -0.28 -0.50
N VAL A 410 14.73 0.66 0.45
CA VAL A 410 15.50 0.59 1.68
C VAL A 410 14.58 0.09 2.77
N HIS A 411 14.91 -1.06 3.34
CA HIS A 411 14.19 -1.62 4.47
C HIS A 411 15.02 -1.39 5.75
N PHE A 412 14.32 -1.00 6.82
CA PHE A 412 14.87 -0.91 8.17
C PHE A 412 14.20 -1.95 9.04
N SER A 413 14.96 -2.87 9.61
CA SER A 413 14.40 -3.80 10.59
C SER A 413 14.44 -3.22 11.98
N PRO A 414 13.27 -3.08 12.62
CA PRO A 414 13.22 -2.62 14.01
C PRO A 414 13.80 -3.66 14.97
N TRP A 415 14.03 -4.91 14.53
CA TRP A 415 14.53 -6.00 15.37
C TRP A 415 16.05 -6.06 15.40
N SER A 416 16.70 -5.87 14.25
CA SER A 416 18.17 -5.84 14.16
C SER A 416 18.75 -4.43 14.26
N GLY A 417 17.92 -3.39 14.07
CA GLY A 417 18.38 -2.01 13.93
C GLY A 417 19.17 -1.76 12.65
N GLN A 418 19.20 -2.73 11.73
CA GLN A 418 19.96 -2.66 10.50
C GLN A 418 19.09 -2.17 9.35
N THR A 419 19.75 -1.57 8.36
CA THR A 419 19.16 -1.12 7.12
C THR A 419 19.82 -1.85 5.96
N TRP A 420 19.03 -2.25 4.96
CA TRP A 420 19.54 -2.89 3.76
C TRP A 420 18.76 -2.46 2.52
N HIS A 421 19.39 -2.71 1.38
CA HIS A 421 18.76 -2.57 0.08
C HIS A 421 18.06 -3.89 -0.27
N ALA A 422 16.76 -3.83 -0.43
CA ALA A 422 15.93 -4.93 -0.87
C ALA A 422 15.47 -4.69 -2.31
N SER A 423 15.23 -5.80 -3.02
CA SER A 423 14.67 -5.80 -4.36
C SER A 423 13.68 -6.93 -4.52
N GLY A 424 12.59 -6.70 -5.23
CA GLY A 424 11.60 -7.75 -5.50
C GLY A 424 10.18 -7.32 -5.17
N ALA A 425 9.28 -8.29 -5.24
CA ALA A 425 7.91 -8.12 -4.77
C ALA A 425 7.87 -8.01 -3.24
N ARG A 426 7.10 -7.03 -2.77
CA ARG A 426 6.73 -6.85 -1.37
C ARG A 426 5.34 -6.27 -1.35
N TRP A 427 4.50 -6.74 -0.44
CA TRP A 427 3.24 -6.09 -0.10
C TRP A 427 2.98 -6.23 1.39
N SER A 428 2.10 -5.38 1.91
CA SER A 428 1.80 -5.41 3.33
C SER A 428 0.90 -6.57 3.68
N ILE A 429 1.28 -7.34 4.70
CA ILE A 429 0.54 -8.53 5.09
C ILE A 429 -0.43 -8.22 6.24
N ASN A 430 -1.09 -7.06 6.24
CA ASN A 430 -1.86 -6.60 7.41
C ASN A 430 -2.98 -7.57 7.82
N LEU A 431 -3.61 -8.19 6.82
CA LEU A 431 -4.62 -9.22 6.97
C LEU A 431 -4.46 -10.23 5.82
N PHE A 432 -4.01 -11.45 6.10
CA PHE A 432 -3.82 -12.47 5.07
C PHE A 432 -4.05 -13.89 5.59
N ALA A 433 -4.42 -14.78 4.68
CA ALA A 433 -4.66 -16.20 4.95
C ALA A 433 -3.53 -17.08 4.41
N LEU A 434 -3.22 -18.12 5.18
CA LEU A 434 -2.22 -19.15 4.87
C LEU A 434 -2.60 -20.48 5.52
N GLU A 435 -2.02 -21.57 5.03
CA GLU A 435 -2.02 -22.90 5.65
C GLU A 435 -0.60 -23.27 6.07
N ALA A 436 -0.46 -24.22 6.99
CA ALA A 436 0.86 -24.70 7.43
C ALA A 436 1.75 -25.18 6.26
N SER A 437 1.14 -25.74 5.21
CA SER A 437 1.85 -26.19 4.00
C SER A 437 2.48 -25.03 3.21
N ASP A 438 1.92 -23.83 3.28
CA ASP A 438 2.47 -22.66 2.58
C ASP A 438 3.80 -22.21 3.22
N LEU A 439 4.06 -22.60 4.47
CA LEU A 439 5.29 -22.28 5.19
C LEU A 439 6.45 -23.25 4.88
N LEU A 440 6.19 -24.31 4.11
CA LEU A 440 7.22 -25.27 3.71
C LEU A 440 8.21 -24.61 2.75
N GLY A 441 9.49 -24.60 3.12
CA GLY A 441 10.56 -23.99 2.31
C GLY A 441 10.76 -22.49 2.51
N VAL A 442 10.05 -21.88 3.47
CA VAL A 442 10.29 -20.49 3.90
C VAL A 442 11.73 -20.34 4.37
N ASP A 443 12.40 -19.29 3.89
CA ASP A 443 13.70 -18.88 4.40
C ASP A 443 13.50 -18.07 5.68
N TRP A 444 13.44 -18.79 6.80
CA TRP A 444 13.26 -18.17 8.12
C TRP A 444 14.36 -17.18 8.48
N SER A 445 15.53 -17.25 7.82
CA SER A 445 16.59 -16.27 8.01
C SER A 445 16.24 -14.92 7.42
N ARG A 446 15.43 -14.87 6.35
CA ARG A 446 14.94 -13.62 5.73
C ARG A 446 13.78 -12.99 6.51
N VAL A 447 12.94 -13.80 7.15
CA VAL A 447 11.83 -13.31 7.98
C VAL A 447 12.31 -12.40 9.14
N HIS A 448 13.54 -12.59 9.63
CA HIS A 448 14.10 -11.79 10.73
C HIS A 448 15.41 -11.07 10.39
N GLY A 449 16.13 -11.53 9.36
CA GLY A 449 17.45 -11.08 8.97
C GLY A 449 17.36 -9.87 8.04
N PRO A 450 17.90 -9.92 6.80
CA PRO A 450 17.88 -8.82 5.85
C PRO A 450 16.53 -8.67 5.13
N GLY A 451 15.43 -9.04 5.76
CA GLY A 451 14.07 -8.86 5.26
C GLY A 451 13.09 -8.78 6.43
N ASP A 452 11.81 -8.89 6.11
CA ASP A 452 10.73 -9.13 7.05
C ASP A 452 9.81 -10.23 6.51
N ASP A 453 8.77 -10.58 7.28
CA ASP A 453 7.73 -11.50 6.82
C ASP A 453 6.96 -10.95 5.61
N GLU A 454 6.79 -9.63 5.48
CA GLU A 454 6.18 -9.00 4.30
C GLU A 454 6.96 -9.25 3.01
N GLU A 455 8.28 -9.15 3.04
CA GLU A 455 9.14 -9.40 1.88
C GLU A 455 9.22 -10.91 1.58
N GLU A 456 9.33 -11.73 2.62
CA GLU A 456 9.51 -13.17 2.45
C GLU A 456 8.23 -13.86 1.98
N PHE A 457 7.09 -13.64 2.64
CA PHE A 457 5.79 -14.21 2.19
C PHE A 457 5.23 -13.45 0.99
N GLY A 458 5.62 -12.19 0.87
CA GLY A 458 5.43 -11.34 -0.29
C GLY A 458 6.05 -11.92 -1.56
N GLY A 459 7.26 -11.47 -1.88
CA GLY A 459 7.90 -11.89 -3.11
C GLY A 459 8.60 -13.22 -2.97
N ASN A 460 9.57 -13.28 -2.07
CA ASN A 460 10.68 -14.22 -2.21
C ASN A 460 10.23 -15.69 -2.13
N HIS A 461 9.37 -16.04 -1.18
CA HIS A 461 8.90 -17.41 -0.99
C HIS A 461 7.94 -17.87 -2.08
N ALA A 462 7.00 -17.01 -2.45
CA ALA A 462 6.07 -17.29 -3.55
C ALA A 462 6.84 -17.49 -4.86
N GLU A 463 7.80 -16.63 -5.18
CA GLU A 463 8.62 -16.76 -6.38
C GLU A 463 9.47 -18.04 -6.41
N ARG A 464 10.15 -18.38 -5.31
CA ARG A 464 11.00 -19.59 -5.23
C ARG A 464 10.20 -20.88 -5.41
N THR A 465 8.94 -20.88 -5.01
CA THR A 465 8.06 -22.07 -5.06
C THR A 465 7.20 -22.11 -6.33
N GLY A 466 7.30 -21.09 -7.20
CA GLY A 466 6.40 -20.93 -8.35
C GLY A 466 4.96 -20.60 -7.95
N GLY A 467 4.76 -20.22 -6.68
CA GLY A 467 3.49 -19.76 -6.15
C GLY A 467 3.18 -18.32 -6.56
N HIS A 468 1.93 -17.94 -6.31
CA HIS A 468 1.46 -16.58 -6.45
C HIS A 468 0.90 -16.11 -5.12
N ALA A 469 0.87 -14.81 -4.94
CA ALA A 469 -0.04 -14.23 -3.96
C ALA A 469 -0.98 -13.25 -4.62
N CYS A 470 -2.16 -13.18 -4.05
CA CYS A 470 -3.24 -12.37 -4.55
C CYS A 470 -3.96 -11.65 -3.42
N ALA A 471 -4.84 -10.74 -3.80
CA ALA A 471 -5.82 -10.14 -2.92
C ALA A 471 -7.23 -10.37 -3.44
N VAL A 472 -8.19 -10.44 -2.52
CA VAL A 472 -9.61 -10.61 -2.82
C VAL A 472 -10.40 -9.38 -2.39
N GLY A 473 -10.99 -8.67 -3.36
CA GLY A 473 -11.68 -7.40 -3.24
C GLY A 473 -12.85 -7.43 -2.25
N ARG A 474 -13.52 -8.57 -2.12
CA ARG A 474 -14.66 -8.76 -1.19
C ARG A 474 -14.24 -8.89 0.27
N SER A 475 -12.96 -9.17 0.54
CA SER A 475 -12.42 -9.26 1.91
C SER A 475 -12.03 -7.87 2.45
N LEU A 476 -13.01 -6.98 2.62
CA LEU A 476 -12.72 -5.59 2.97
C LEU A 476 -12.32 -5.41 4.45
N ALA A 477 -11.18 -4.75 4.66
CA ALA A 477 -10.64 -4.37 5.97
C ALA A 477 -10.00 -2.98 5.92
N VAL A 478 -9.74 -2.38 7.08
CA VAL A 478 -9.05 -1.08 7.17
C VAL A 478 -7.85 -1.18 8.11
N HIS A 479 -6.67 -0.85 7.59
CA HIS A 479 -5.43 -0.71 8.35
C HIS A 479 -5.23 0.74 8.79
N PHE A 480 -5.03 1.00 10.08
CA PHE A 480 -5.05 2.37 10.60
C PHE A 480 -3.81 3.20 10.22
N SER A 481 -2.60 2.67 10.37
CA SER A 481 -1.41 3.52 10.17
C SER A 481 -0.13 2.71 10.07
N TYR A 482 0.71 3.06 9.09
CA TYR A 482 2.13 2.74 9.17
C TYR A 482 2.82 3.59 10.23
N ALA A 483 3.95 3.12 10.75
CA ALA A 483 4.69 3.80 11.82
C ALA A 483 4.96 5.30 11.55
N PRO A 484 5.36 5.74 10.33
CA PRO A 484 5.58 7.17 10.06
C PRO A 484 4.32 8.03 10.08
N GLN A 485 3.13 7.44 9.91
CA GLN A 485 1.86 8.15 9.86
C GLN A 485 1.24 8.32 11.25
N GLN A 486 1.52 7.36 12.14
CA GLN A 486 0.83 7.16 13.40
C GLN A 486 0.73 8.42 14.27
N GLU A 487 1.85 9.08 14.55
CA GLU A 487 1.89 10.23 15.47
C GLU A 487 0.95 11.34 15.03
N ARG A 488 0.95 11.65 13.73
CA ARG A 488 0.14 12.74 13.18
C ARG A 488 -1.32 12.34 12.98
N LEU A 489 -1.61 11.11 12.59
CA LEU A 489 -3.01 10.63 12.57
C LEU A 489 -3.65 10.72 13.95
N LEU A 490 -2.94 10.30 15.00
CA LEU A 490 -3.44 10.34 16.37
C LEU A 490 -3.54 11.76 16.94
N SER A 491 -2.64 12.68 16.57
CA SER A 491 -2.60 14.04 17.12
C SER A 491 -3.39 15.07 16.33
N GLN A 492 -3.65 14.84 15.03
CA GLN A 492 -4.30 15.79 14.13
C GLN A 492 -5.73 15.39 13.74
N THR A 493 -6.18 14.17 14.07
CA THR A 493 -7.49 13.67 13.65
C THR A 493 -8.20 12.93 14.79
N ASP A 494 -9.51 12.74 14.64
CA ASP A 494 -10.35 11.91 15.51
C ASP A 494 -10.65 10.52 14.89
N LEU A 495 -9.93 10.13 13.83
CA LEU A 495 -10.24 8.95 13.02
C LEU A 495 -10.31 7.66 13.85
N LEU A 496 -9.34 7.44 14.76
CA LEU A 496 -9.35 6.24 15.61
C LEU A 496 -10.60 6.18 16.49
N HIS A 497 -11.02 7.33 17.04
CA HIS A 497 -12.24 7.41 17.84
C HIS A 497 -13.47 7.07 16.98
N ARG A 498 -13.55 7.57 15.74
CA ARG A 498 -14.63 7.25 14.81
C ARG A 498 -14.68 5.77 14.43
N TYR A 499 -13.54 5.09 14.29
CA TYR A 499 -13.53 3.63 14.09
C TYR A 499 -13.99 2.86 15.33
N VAL A 500 -13.59 3.29 16.53
CA VAL A 500 -14.09 2.70 17.78
C VAL A 500 -15.61 2.88 17.90
N GLU A 501 -16.12 4.05 17.56
CA GLU A 501 -17.55 4.34 17.53
C GLU A 501 -18.31 3.53 16.47
N LEU A 502 -17.70 3.36 15.30
CA LEU A 502 -18.24 2.50 14.24
C LEU A 502 -18.32 1.04 14.71
N ALA A 503 -17.31 0.53 15.41
CA ALA A 503 -17.36 -0.81 15.99
C ALA A 503 -18.46 -0.93 17.09
N ARG A 504 -18.73 0.16 17.82
CA ARG A 504 -19.72 0.22 18.90
C ARG A 504 -21.17 0.35 18.40
N THR A 505 -21.38 0.91 17.22
CA THR A 505 -22.73 1.21 16.68
C THR A 505 -23.08 0.44 15.41
N GLY A 506 -22.08 -0.05 14.70
CA GLY A 506 -22.24 -0.77 13.44
C GLY A 506 -22.40 -2.29 13.62
N SER A 507 -21.92 -3.04 12.62
CA SER A 507 -22.15 -4.49 12.50
C SER A 507 -21.57 -5.36 13.62
N ALA A 508 -20.75 -4.79 14.52
CA ALA A 508 -20.13 -5.48 15.64
C ALA A 508 -20.55 -4.94 17.03
N ALA A 509 -21.56 -4.07 17.07
CA ALA A 509 -22.01 -3.37 18.29
C ALA A 509 -22.28 -4.31 19.48
N GLU A 510 -22.94 -5.44 19.24
CA GLU A 510 -23.27 -6.44 20.28
C GLU A 510 -22.03 -7.10 20.90
N PHE A 511 -20.89 -7.00 20.22
CA PHE A 511 -19.63 -7.60 20.61
C PHE A 511 -18.62 -6.58 21.13
N PHE A 512 -19.06 -5.36 21.43
CA PHE A 512 -18.17 -4.38 22.04
C PHE A 512 -17.80 -4.79 23.48
N LEU A 513 -16.55 -4.55 23.87
CA LEU A 513 -16.08 -4.73 25.25
C LEU A 513 -16.27 -3.39 25.98
N SER A 514 -17.12 -3.40 27.01
CA SER A 514 -17.46 -2.21 27.81
C SER A 514 -16.26 -1.63 28.54
#